data_AF-A0A537J1K0-F1
#
_entry.id   AF-A0A537J1K0-F1
#
_cell.length_a   1.000
_cell.length_b   1.000
_cell.length_c   1.000
_cell.angle_alpha   90.00
_cell.angle_beta   90.00
_cell.angle_gamma   90.00
#
_symmetry.space_group_name_H-M   'P 1'
#
loop_
_entity.id
_entity.type
_entity.pdbx_description
1 polymer ?
#
loop_
_entity_poly.entity_id
_entity_poly.type
_entity_poly.pdbx_seq_one_letter_code
_entity_poly.pdbx_strand_id
1 'polypeptide(L)' 'MPVTPSAPVEATTRIQLTVNGRRREVAVAPRRTLLQLLREELHLTGTKEGCGVGTCGACT' A
#
# COMPACT_ATOMS: atom_id res chain seq x y z
N MET A 1 18.79 -14.80 -24.57
CA MET A 1 18.96 -14.03 -23.31
C MET A 1 17.76 -14.33 -22.41
N PRO A 2 17.92 -15.07 -21.30
CA PRO A 2 16.86 -15.16 -20.30
C PRO A 2 16.91 -13.90 -19.43
N VAL A 3 15.87 -13.07 -19.51
CA VAL A 3 15.69 -11.96 -18.57
C VAL A 3 15.16 -12.58 -17.28
N THR A 4 15.95 -12.49 -16.21
CA THR A 4 15.53 -12.88 -14.86
C THR A 4 14.76 -11.71 -14.25
N PRO A 5 13.50 -11.87 -13.79
CA PRO A 5 12.90 -10.88 -12.90
C PRO A 5 13.52 -11.05 -11.50
N SER A 6 14.60 -10.33 -11.24
CA SER A 6 15.19 -10.18 -9.90
C SER A 6 14.42 -9.12 -9.10
N ALA A 7 13.19 -9.43 -8.72
CA ALA A 7 12.54 -8.75 -7.62
C ALA A 7 12.83 -9.58 -6.35
N PRO A 8 13.38 -8.99 -5.27
CA PRO A 8 13.49 -9.71 -4.01
C PRO A 8 12.09 -10.14 -3.59
N VAL A 9 11.95 -11.38 -3.14
CA VAL A 9 10.72 -11.87 -2.51
C VAL A 9 10.53 -11.05 -1.23
N GLU A 10 9.85 -9.92 -1.36
CA GLU A 10 9.62 -8.99 -0.28
C GLU A 10 8.73 -9.71 0.74
N ALA A 11 9.23 -9.92 1.95
CA ALA A 11 8.49 -10.63 2.99
C ALA A 11 7.20 -9.85 3.31
N THR A 12 6.08 -10.27 2.73
CA THR A 12 4.78 -9.66 2.96
C THR A 12 4.24 -10.14 4.29
N THR A 13 4.00 -9.21 5.22
CA THR A 13 3.34 -9.49 6.48
C THR A 13 1.83 -9.38 6.28
N ARG A 14 1.10 -10.39 6.75
CA ARG A 14 -0.36 -10.39 6.71
C ARG A 14 -0.88 -9.61 7.91
N ILE A 15 -1.64 -8.55 7.64
CA ILE A 15 -2.26 -7.71 8.66
C ILE A 15 -3.77 -7.64 8.44
N GLN A 16 -4.51 -7.49 9.54
CA GLN A 16 -5.93 -7.19 9.49
C GLN A 16 -6.18 -5.71 9.81
N LEU A 17 -6.96 -5.06 8.95
CA LEU A 17 -7.30 -3.66 9.06
C LEU A 17 -8.77 -3.44 8.77
N THR A 18 -9.38 -2.48 9.48
CA THR A 18 -10.76 -2.08 9.25
C THR A 18 -10.75 -0.75 8.52
N VAL A 19 -11.21 -0.73 7.28
CA VAL A 19 -11.26 0.48 6.44
C VAL A 19 -12.72 0.76 6.09
N ASN A 20 -13.18 1.98 6.36
CA ASN A 20 -14.58 2.40 6.14
C ASN A 20 -15.59 1.42 6.75
N GLY A 21 -15.32 0.91 7.95
CA GLY A 21 -16.17 -0.06 8.65
C GLY A 21 -16.10 -1.49 8.13
N ARG A 22 -15.29 -1.80 7.11
CA ARG A 22 -15.11 -3.15 6.55
C ARG A 22 -13.77 -3.72 6.98
N ARG A 23 -13.78 -4.87 7.66
CA ARG A 23 -12.57 -5.63 8.01
C ARG A 23 -11.99 -6.27 6.76
N ARG A 24 -10.68 -6.11 6.56
CA ARG A 24 -9.93 -6.59 5.41
C ARG A 24 -8.61 -7.18 5.89
N GLU A 25 -8.27 -8.32 5.33
CA GLU A 25 -6.99 -8.98 5.53
C GLU A 25 -6.14 -8.75 4.29
N VAL A 26 -4.95 -8.19 4.46
CA VAL A 26 -4.06 -7.85 3.36
C VAL A 26 -2.65 -8.34 3.67
N ALA A 27 -1.96 -8.87 2.67
CA ALA A 27 -0.54 -9.17 2.73
C ALA A 27 0.23 -7.97 2.19
N VAL A 28 1.03 -7.32 3.04
CA VAL A 28 1.71 -6.06 2.72
C VAL A 28 3.19 -6.16 3.06
N ALA A 29 4.03 -5.70 2.14
CA ALA A 29 5.45 -5.53 2.39
C ALA A 29 5.68 -4.39 3.39
N PRO A 30 6.62 -4.51 4.35
CA PRO A 30 6.84 -3.53 5.41
C PRO A 30 7.28 -2.14 4.91
N ARG A 31 7.74 -2.04 3.65
CA ARG A 31 8.10 -0.76 3.02
C ARG A 31 6.92 -0.05 2.35
N ARG A 32 5.79 -0.73 2.18
CA ARG A 32 4.61 -0.16 1.52
C ARG A 32 3.85 0.74 2.49
N THR A 33 3.46 1.92 2.02
CA THR A 33 2.69 2.87 2.83
C THR A 33 1.19 2.49 2.86
N LEU A 34 0.48 2.94 3.90
CA LEU A 34 -0.98 2.77 3.97
C LEU A 34 -1.71 3.44 2.80
N LEU A 35 -1.19 4.56 2.30
CA LEU A 35 -1.75 5.24 1.13
C LEU A 35 -1.71 4.34 -0.12
N GLN A 36 -0.55 3.73 -0.38
CA GLN A 36 -0.39 2.79 -1.49
C GLN A 36 -1.30 1.58 -1.31
N LEU A 37 -1.41 1.03 -0.09
CA LEU A 37 -2.33 -0.06 0.18
C LEU A 37 -3.80 0.32 -0.11
N LEU A 38 -4.25 1.49 0.35
CA LEU A 38 -5.61 1.97 0.12
C LEU A 38 -5.89 2.19 -1.38
N ARG A 39 -4.95 2.77 -2.12
CA ARG A 39 -5.12 3.12 -3.54
C ARG A 39 -4.95 1.94 -4.48
N GLU A 40 -3.97 1.08 -4.22
CA GLU A 40 -3.59 -0.02 -5.12
C GLU A 40 -4.34 -1.31 -4.80
N GLU A 41 -4.44 -1.72 -3.53
CA GLU A 41 -5.07 -2.98 -3.13
C GLU A 41 -6.57 -2.81 -2.87
N LEU A 42 -6.96 -1.74 -2.18
CA LEU A 42 -8.38 -1.48 -1.88
C LEU A 42 -9.08 -0.67 -2.98
N HIS A 43 -8.34 -0.17 -3.97
CA HIS A 43 -8.83 0.72 -5.04
C HIS A 43 -9.62 1.94 -4.52
N LEU A 44 -9.31 2.40 -3.31
CA LEU A 44 -9.90 3.58 -2.68
C LEU A 44 -9.07 4.80 -3.05
N THR A 45 -9.36 5.38 -4.23
CA THR A 45 -8.59 6.50 -4.80
C THR A 45 -8.96 7.88 -4.22
N GLY A 46 -9.81 7.92 -3.18
CA GLY A 46 -10.25 9.16 -2.53
C GLY A 46 -9.12 9.91 -1.83
N THR A 47 -8.21 9.20 -1.17
CA THR A 47 -6.97 9.76 -0.61
C THR A 47 -5.93 9.96 -1.71
N LYS A 48 -5.39 11.17 -1.82
CA LYS A 48 -4.48 11.54 -2.91
C LYS A 48 -3.03 11.50 -2.45
N GLU A 49 -2.14 11.05 -3.34
CA GLU A 49 -0.70 11.27 -3.15
C GLU A 49 -0.38 12.70 -3.59
N GLY A 50 0.02 13.54 -2.63
CA GLY A 50 0.43 14.92 -2.92
C GLY A 50 1.95 15.05 -2.98
N CYS A 51 2.60 14.97 -1.82
CA CYS A 51 4.05 15.20 -1.70
C CYS A 51 4.89 13.93 -1.41
N GLY A 52 4.27 12.81 -1.08
CA GLY A 52 4.97 11.57 -0.68
C GLY A 52 5.77 11.63 0.64
N VAL A 53 6.02 12.82 1.19
CA VAL A 53 6.87 13.06 2.38
C VAL A 53 6.13 13.66 3.58
N GLY A 54 4.80 13.79 3.50
CA GLY A 54 3.97 14.28 4.62
C GLY A 54 3.87 15.81 4.79
N THR A 55 4.44 16.61 3.89
CA THR A 55 4.41 18.09 3.99
C THR A 55 3.09 18.73 3.55
N CYS A 56 2.34 18.14 2.61
CA CYS A 56 1.18 18.80 1.98
C CYS A 56 -0.19 18.43 2.56
N GLY A 57 -0.30 17.36 3.37
CA GLY A 57 -1.59 16.90 3.92
C GLY A 57 -2.59 16.33 2.90
N ALA A 58 -2.22 16.12 1.63
CA ALA A 58 -3.15 15.59 0.62
C ALA A 58 -3.57 14.12 0.85
N CYS A 59 -2.80 13.38 1.64
CA CYS A 59 -3.00 11.97 1.96
C CYS A 59 -3.61 11.72 3.35
N THR A 60 -4.24 12.74 3.94
CA THR A 60 -4.88 12.68 5.27
C THR A 60 -6.34 12.28 5.17
#